data_AF-A0AAU1GFB0-F1
#
_entry.id   AF-A0AAU1GFB0-F1
#
_cell.length_a   1.000
_cell.length_b   1.000
_cell.length_c   1.000
_cell.angle_alpha   90.00
_cell.angle_beta   90.00
_cell.angle_gamma   90.00
#
_symmetry.space_group_name_H-M   'P 1'
#
loop_
_entity.id
_entity.type
_entity.pdbx_description
1 polymer ?
#
loop_
_entity_poly.entity_id
_entity_poly.type
_entity_poly.pdbx_seq_one_letter_code
_entity_poly.pdbx_strand_id
1 'polypeptide(L)'
;MPKNTVRLLATALVAAMVVTAAPAATAAAAAPSSATASDPFYAYTGNEPLSSFAPGTVLKTRTLQYHLVGLPTPVTAIQLLYRTTDAQGRPSANVTTVVRSLTGDGSKAVSYQSFYDSLNPEDGPSRAIAGDLSLGGVIANAESVFLAPLLLQGYNLVIPDTEGQTANFAAGPEYATNTLDSIRAATRSAETGMNPDTRFGLMGYSGGAIATNWAAALAPSYAPEVNSKLVGFAEGGLLVDPAHNLKYVDGSLVWTGVIPMAIIGVSRSYGIDLKPYLNSYGLEVYEKLERGSIVDALGHYPGLTWKKLAKPQYADPNSVPAFAEAVNRINLGSAPTPAIPGLIAQGNGGVLEGTFSNRPGIGTGDGVMVAGDVRALARQYCGTGNRSIKYQQFDLLSHVGVPVVWAPLAMSWLGDRFAGGNAPSDCGRIPAGNSLAPEIPVPAS
;
A
#
# COMPACT_ATOMS: atom_id res chain seq x y z
N MET A 1 17.36 33.96 -30.95
CA MET A 1 16.10 33.32 -31.39
C MET A 1 14.98 33.74 -30.46
N PRO A 2 13.80 34.13 -30.98
CA PRO A 2 12.94 35.08 -30.30
C PRO A 2 11.96 34.44 -29.31
N LYS A 3 11.61 35.25 -28.31
CA LYS A 3 10.84 34.98 -27.08
C LYS A 3 9.34 34.75 -27.30
N ASN A 4 8.93 33.85 -28.20
CA ASN A 4 7.50 33.58 -28.46
C ASN A 4 7.10 32.09 -28.49
N THR A 5 7.98 31.15 -28.13
CA THR A 5 7.66 29.70 -28.11
C THR A 5 7.40 29.13 -26.71
N VAL A 6 7.44 29.94 -25.64
CA VAL A 6 7.23 29.48 -24.24
C VAL A 6 5.76 29.57 -23.79
N ARG A 7 4.84 30.07 -24.65
CA ARG A 7 3.43 30.27 -24.29
C ARG A 7 2.41 29.32 -24.94
N LEU A 8 2.86 28.30 -25.67
CA LEU A 8 1.98 27.33 -26.35
C LEU A 8 2.15 25.87 -25.89
N LEU A 9 2.95 25.61 -24.84
CA LEU A 9 3.10 24.30 -24.21
C LEU A 9 2.52 24.22 -22.78
N ALA A 10 1.88 25.29 -22.30
CA ALA A 10 1.29 25.37 -20.96
C ALA A 10 -0.23 25.15 -20.92
N THR A 11 -0.87 24.79 -22.05
CA THR A 11 -2.35 24.74 -22.15
C THR A 11 -2.92 23.40 -22.61
N ALA A 12 -2.12 22.32 -22.66
CA ALA A 12 -2.58 21.00 -23.10
C ALA A 12 -2.43 19.87 -22.05
N LEU A 13 -2.15 20.18 -20.78
CA LEU A 13 -1.95 19.20 -19.71
C LEU A 13 -2.86 19.39 -18.47
N VAL A 14 -3.92 20.21 -18.59
CA VAL A 14 -4.88 20.46 -17.49
C VAL A 14 -6.27 19.86 -17.77
N ALA A 15 -6.43 19.07 -18.83
CA ALA A 15 -7.73 18.51 -19.22
C ALA A 15 -7.75 16.98 -19.13
N ALA A 16 -7.55 16.42 -17.93
CA ALA A 16 -8.03 15.08 -17.55
C ALA A 16 -7.74 14.82 -16.06
N MET A 17 -8.46 15.49 -15.17
CA MET A 17 -8.76 15.02 -13.80
C MET A 17 -9.70 16.04 -13.15
N VAL A 18 -10.87 16.19 -13.75
CA VAL A 18 -12.04 16.64 -13.00
C VAL A 18 -12.86 15.38 -12.80
N VAL A 19 -12.74 14.76 -11.64
CA VAL A 19 -13.80 13.87 -11.15
C VAL A 19 -14.95 14.81 -10.81
N THR A 20 -15.74 15.18 -11.82
CA THR A 20 -17.06 15.74 -11.56
C THR A 20 -17.84 14.63 -10.89
N ALA A 21 -18.17 14.80 -9.61
CA ALA A 21 -19.22 14.04 -8.96
C ALA A 21 -20.51 14.32 -9.73
N ALA A 22 -20.78 13.52 -10.75
CA ALA A 22 -22.08 13.49 -11.41
C ALA A 22 -23.09 12.91 -10.40
N PRO A 23 -24.31 13.45 -10.32
CA PRO A 23 -25.35 12.83 -9.50
C PRO A 23 -25.57 11.42 -10.02
N ALA A 24 -25.53 10.45 -9.10
CA ALA A 24 -25.73 9.03 -9.38
C ALA A 24 -27.04 8.84 -10.18
N ALA A 25 -26.92 8.68 -11.49
CA ALA A 25 -27.96 8.07 -12.28
C ALA A 25 -28.11 6.65 -11.74
N THR A 26 -29.32 6.29 -11.36
CA THR A 26 -29.70 4.95 -10.89
C THR A 26 -29.15 3.90 -11.86
N ALA A 27 -27.99 3.32 -11.52
CA ALA A 27 -27.46 2.17 -12.22
C ALA A 27 -28.43 1.02 -11.95
N ALA A 28 -29.13 0.59 -13.00
CA ALA A 28 -29.87 -0.66 -12.96
C ALA A 28 -28.90 -1.74 -12.46
N ALA A 29 -29.30 -2.47 -11.42
CA ALA A 29 -28.50 -3.53 -10.83
C ALA A 29 -27.99 -4.46 -11.93
N ALA A 30 -26.69 -4.38 -12.23
CA ALA A 30 -26.03 -5.38 -13.04
C ALA A 30 -26.17 -6.70 -12.29
N ALA A 31 -26.78 -7.68 -12.94
CA ALA A 31 -26.91 -9.03 -12.42
C ALA A 31 -25.54 -9.53 -11.90
N PRO A 32 -25.50 -10.33 -10.82
CA PRO A 32 -24.24 -10.82 -10.26
C PRO A 32 -23.44 -11.48 -11.37
N SER A 33 -22.23 -10.93 -11.60
CA SER A 33 -21.23 -11.53 -12.47
C SER A 33 -21.16 -13.01 -12.14
N SER A 34 -21.32 -13.86 -13.16
CA SER A 34 -21.19 -15.30 -13.06
C SER A 34 -20.02 -15.65 -12.15
N ALA A 35 -20.24 -16.47 -11.13
CA ALA A 35 -19.19 -17.01 -10.29
C ALA A 35 -18.06 -17.52 -11.21
N THR A 36 -16.99 -16.74 -11.29
CA THR A 36 -15.80 -17.11 -12.04
C THR A 36 -15.30 -18.40 -11.41
N ALA A 37 -15.13 -19.44 -12.22
CA ALA A 37 -14.54 -20.69 -11.73
C ALA A 37 -13.26 -20.34 -10.97
N SER A 38 -13.08 -20.88 -9.74
CA SER A 38 -11.92 -20.50 -8.94
C SER A 38 -10.65 -20.85 -9.70
N ASP A 39 -9.84 -19.85 -10.03
CA ASP A 39 -8.58 -20.05 -10.72
C ASP A 39 -7.60 -20.83 -9.80
N PRO A 40 -7.24 -22.09 -10.15
CA PRO A 40 -6.41 -22.93 -9.30
C PRO A 40 -4.96 -22.42 -9.20
N PHE A 41 -4.56 -21.41 -9.98
CA PHE A 41 -3.24 -20.79 -9.87
C PHE A 41 -3.02 -20.14 -8.51
N TYR A 42 -4.05 -19.55 -7.92
CA TYR A 42 -3.99 -18.80 -6.65
C TYR A 42 -3.99 -19.68 -5.40
N ALA A 43 -4.16 -20.99 -5.57
CA ALA A 43 -4.10 -21.96 -4.50
C ALA A 43 -2.83 -22.81 -4.61
N TYR A 44 -2.12 -22.99 -3.51
CA TYR A 44 -1.09 -24.03 -3.45
C TYR A 44 -1.76 -25.41 -3.30
N THR A 45 -1.48 -26.31 -4.25
CA THR A 45 -2.10 -27.64 -4.34
C THR A 45 -1.05 -28.75 -4.39
N GLY A 46 0.18 -28.47 -3.93
CA GLY A 46 1.25 -29.45 -3.87
C GLY A 46 1.12 -30.39 -2.66
N ASN A 47 1.81 -31.52 -2.72
CA ASN A 47 1.73 -32.55 -1.68
C ASN A 47 2.62 -32.26 -0.47
N GLU A 48 3.71 -31.51 -0.66
CA GLU A 48 4.62 -31.12 0.40
C GLU A 48 4.07 -29.90 1.16
N PRO A 49 4.19 -29.82 2.50
CA PRO A 49 3.73 -28.66 3.25
C PRO A 49 4.56 -27.41 2.89
N LEU A 50 3.95 -26.22 2.91
CA LEU A 50 4.65 -24.95 2.60
C LEU A 50 5.88 -24.69 3.50
N SER A 51 5.91 -25.28 4.70
CA SER A 51 7.05 -25.21 5.63
C SER A 51 8.33 -25.86 5.08
N SER A 52 8.24 -26.77 4.11
CA SER A 52 9.41 -27.44 3.52
C SER A 52 10.13 -26.58 2.48
N PHE A 53 9.51 -25.50 2.01
CA PHE A 53 10.10 -24.58 1.04
C PHE A 53 10.65 -23.33 1.73
N ALA A 54 11.78 -22.83 1.24
CA ALA A 54 12.32 -21.55 1.65
C ALA A 54 11.44 -20.37 1.18
N PRO A 55 11.40 -19.24 1.94
CA PRO A 55 10.78 -18.00 1.48
C PRO A 55 11.28 -17.58 0.08
N GLY A 56 10.36 -17.17 -0.79
CA GLY A 56 10.61 -16.83 -2.19
C GLY A 56 10.80 -18.02 -3.15
N THR A 57 10.57 -19.25 -2.72
CA THR A 57 10.54 -20.40 -3.65
C THR A 57 9.33 -20.30 -4.57
N VAL A 58 9.56 -20.43 -5.88
CA VAL A 58 8.49 -20.47 -6.90
C VAL A 58 7.79 -21.82 -6.86
N LEU A 59 6.47 -21.80 -6.68
CA LEU A 59 5.59 -22.97 -6.54
C LEU A 59 4.81 -23.25 -7.83
N LYS A 60 4.38 -22.19 -8.53
CA LYS A 60 3.75 -22.26 -9.85
C LYS A 60 4.18 -21.06 -10.69
N THR A 61 4.27 -21.25 -12.00
CA THR A 61 4.56 -20.20 -12.97
C THR A 61 3.52 -20.24 -14.08
N ARG A 62 3.04 -19.08 -14.52
CA ARG A 62 2.28 -18.95 -15.77
C ARG A 62 2.65 -17.67 -16.50
N THR A 63 2.49 -17.70 -17.82
CA THR A 63 2.66 -16.53 -18.69
C THR A 63 1.29 -16.16 -19.27
N LEU A 64 0.97 -14.87 -19.27
CA LEU A 64 -0.29 -14.34 -19.78
C LEU A 64 -0.10 -12.97 -20.43
N GLN A 65 -1.11 -12.50 -21.15
CA GLN A 65 -1.16 -11.13 -21.64
C GLN A 65 -1.60 -10.22 -20.49
N TYR A 66 -0.92 -9.09 -20.30
CA TYR A 66 -1.34 -8.07 -19.35
C TYR A 66 -2.68 -7.50 -19.81
N HIS A 67 -3.69 -7.49 -18.94
CA HIS A 67 -4.99 -6.90 -19.23
C HIS A 67 -5.13 -5.51 -18.62
N LEU A 68 -5.83 -4.62 -19.33
CA LEU A 68 -6.31 -3.34 -18.83
C LEU A 68 -7.83 -3.33 -18.90
N VAL A 69 -8.48 -3.28 -17.74
CA VAL A 69 -9.94 -3.31 -17.60
C VAL A 69 -10.54 -4.49 -18.38
N GLY A 70 -9.95 -5.68 -18.18
CA GLY A 70 -10.35 -6.93 -18.83
C GLY A 70 -9.96 -7.07 -20.31
N LEU A 71 -9.36 -6.05 -20.92
CA LEU A 71 -8.92 -6.10 -22.32
C LEU A 71 -7.44 -6.49 -22.41
N PRO A 72 -7.08 -7.55 -23.15
CA PRO A 72 -5.69 -7.95 -23.28
C PRO A 72 -4.86 -6.90 -24.03
N THR A 73 -3.61 -6.75 -23.63
CA THR A 73 -2.62 -5.89 -24.28
C THR A 73 -1.48 -6.74 -24.87
N PRO A 74 -0.65 -6.18 -25.78
CA PRO A 74 0.53 -6.89 -26.29
C PRO A 74 1.63 -7.15 -25.24
N VAL A 75 1.51 -6.60 -24.02
CA VAL A 75 2.50 -6.73 -22.96
C VAL A 75 2.39 -8.11 -22.34
N THR A 76 3.49 -8.86 -22.29
CA THR A 76 3.55 -10.16 -21.60
C THR A 76 3.80 -9.95 -20.11
N ALA A 77 3.03 -10.65 -19.29
CA ALA A 77 3.21 -10.72 -17.85
C ALA A 77 3.42 -12.17 -17.40
N ILE A 78 4.29 -12.35 -16.40
CA ILE A 78 4.60 -13.64 -15.81
C ILE A 78 4.10 -13.61 -14.37
N GLN A 79 3.24 -14.55 -14.02
CA GLN A 79 2.81 -14.72 -12.65
C GLN A 79 3.53 -15.88 -12.00
N LEU A 80 3.95 -15.63 -10.76
CA LEU A 80 4.59 -16.60 -9.90
C LEU A 80 3.73 -16.75 -8.65
N LEU A 81 3.26 -17.97 -8.38
CA LEU A 81 2.85 -18.35 -7.03
C LEU A 81 4.13 -18.70 -6.27
N TYR A 82 4.40 -18.06 -5.15
CA TYR A 82 5.62 -18.25 -4.38
C TYR A 82 5.32 -18.46 -2.90
N ARG A 83 6.21 -19.17 -2.21
CA ARG A 83 6.15 -19.35 -0.76
C ARG A 83 6.56 -18.05 -0.06
N THR A 84 5.76 -17.62 0.90
CA THR A 84 5.97 -16.43 1.76
C THR A 84 5.75 -16.78 3.24
N THR A 85 5.72 -15.77 4.11
CA THR A 85 5.42 -15.88 5.54
C THR A 85 4.34 -14.86 5.91
N ASP A 86 3.29 -15.27 6.62
CA ASP A 86 2.24 -14.35 7.08
C ASP A 86 2.69 -13.49 8.29
N ALA A 87 1.84 -12.57 8.77
CA ALA A 87 2.18 -11.69 9.89
C ALA A 87 2.49 -12.42 11.21
N GLN A 88 2.05 -13.68 11.35
CA GLN A 88 2.29 -14.51 12.54
C GLN A 88 3.53 -15.41 12.40
N GLY A 89 4.26 -15.32 11.29
CA GLY A 89 5.44 -16.14 11.05
C GLY A 89 5.12 -17.52 10.45
N ARG A 90 3.87 -17.80 10.07
CA ARG A 90 3.48 -19.10 9.51
C ARG A 90 3.77 -19.14 8.01
N PRO A 91 4.16 -20.30 7.45
CA PRO A 91 4.33 -20.45 6.00
C PRO A 91 3.01 -20.20 5.26
N SER A 92 3.07 -19.38 4.21
CA SER A 92 1.94 -19.07 3.34
C SER A 92 2.39 -19.07 1.88
N ALA A 93 1.45 -18.94 0.94
CA ALA A 93 1.73 -18.78 -0.48
C ALA A 93 1.06 -17.49 -0.98
N ASN A 94 1.70 -16.82 -1.92
CA ASN A 94 1.19 -15.57 -2.49
C ASN A 94 1.55 -15.44 -3.97
N VAL A 95 0.92 -14.50 -4.67
CA VAL A 95 1.13 -14.27 -6.10
C VAL A 95 1.85 -12.94 -6.32
N THR A 96 2.75 -12.94 -7.30
CA THR A 96 3.35 -11.72 -7.85
C THR A 96 3.29 -11.75 -9.36
N THR A 97 3.10 -10.57 -9.96
CA THR A 97 3.17 -10.39 -11.40
C THR A 97 4.44 -9.65 -11.77
N VAL A 98 5.21 -10.26 -12.67
CA VAL A 98 6.39 -9.66 -13.28
C VAL A 98 6.04 -9.16 -14.67
N VAL A 99 6.32 -7.89 -14.94
CA VAL A 99 6.18 -7.29 -16.28
C VAL A 99 7.56 -6.86 -16.75
N ARG A 100 8.00 -7.45 -17.87
CA ARG A 100 9.32 -7.15 -18.43
C ARG A 100 9.27 -5.85 -19.23
N SER A 101 10.27 -5.00 -19.06
CA SER A 101 10.47 -3.90 -19.98
C SER A 101 10.86 -4.43 -21.37
N LEU A 102 10.34 -3.77 -22.42
CA LEU A 102 10.72 -4.07 -23.81
C LEU A 102 12.10 -3.51 -24.19
N THR A 103 12.62 -2.56 -23.41
CA THR A 103 13.88 -1.85 -23.69
C THR A 103 14.97 -2.15 -22.67
N GLY A 104 14.61 -2.74 -21.52
CA GLY A 104 15.54 -3.11 -20.45
C GLY A 104 16.23 -4.46 -20.66
N ASP A 105 17.41 -4.62 -20.06
CA ASP A 105 18.22 -5.84 -20.07
C ASP A 105 17.96 -6.78 -18.87
N GLY A 106 17.01 -6.42 -18.00
CA GLY A 106 16.68 -7.16 -16.78
C GLY A 106 17.55 -6.83 -15.56
N SER A 107 18.53 -5.93 -15.68
CA SER A 107 19.41 -5.55 -14.57
C SER A 107 18.79 -4.58 -13.55
N LYS A 108 17.65 -3.97 -13.88
CA LYS A 108 16.94 -3.00 -13.03
C LYS A 108 15.45 -3.29 -13.01
N ALA A 109 14.87 -3.29 -11.82
CA ALA A 109 13.44 -3.48 -11.63
C ALA A 109 12.88 -2.56 -10.55
N VAL A 110 11.63 -2.17 -10.68
CA VAL A 110 10.89 -1.52 -9.60
C VAL A 110 9.92 -2.55 -9.01
N SER A 111 10.02 -2.77 -7.71
CA SER A 111 8.96 -3.45 -6.98
C SER A 111 7.90 -2.41 -6.63
N TYR A 112 6.74 -2.50 -7.29
CA TYR A 112 5.65 -1.57 -7.11
C TYR A 112 4.60 -2.19 -6.20
N GLN A 113 4.27 -1.48 -5.12
CA GLN A 113 3.26 -1.88 -4.16
C GLN A 113 1.94 -1.16 -4.50
N SER A 114 0.93 -1.94 -4.86
CA SER A 114 -0.40 -1.45 -5.21
C SER A 114 -1.16 -0.95 -3.98
N PHE A 115 -1.94 0.11 -4.14
CA PHE A 115 -2.91 0.59 -3.14
C PHE A 115 -4.33 0.08 -3.41
N TYR A 116 -4.47 -1.19 -3.82
CA TYR A 116 -5.78 -1.77 -4.12
C TYR A 116 -6.70 -1.86 -2.89
N ASP A 117 -6.14 -1.77 -1.68
CA ASP A 117 -6.82 -1.51 -0.41
C ASP A 117 -8.12 -2.32 -0.25
N SER A 118 -8.01 -3.64 -0.12
CA SER A 118 -9.18 -4.54 -0.12
C SER A 118 -9.14 -5.60 0.98
N LEU A 119 -10.32 -6.11 1.35
CA LEU A 119 -10.49 -7.28 2.21
C LEU A 119 -10.91 -8.52 1.42
N ASN A 120 -10.81 -8.46 0.09
CA ASN A 120 -11.16 -9.53 -0.83
C ASN A 120 -9.98 -9.88 -1.74
N PRO A 121 -9.45 -11.11 -1.69
CA PRO A 121 -8.29 -11.51 -2.49
C PRO A 121 -8.54 -11.52 -4.00
N GLU A 122 -9.80 -11.47 -4.44
CA GLU A 122 -10.14 -11.34 -5.86
C GLU A 122 -9.87 -9.93 -6.42
N ASP A 123 -9.61 -8.93 -5.56
CA ASP A 123 -9.27 -7.56 -5.98
C ASP A 123 -7.76 -7.33 -6.14
N GLY A 124 -6.93 -8.36 -5.90
CA GLY A 124 -5.48 -8.26 -5.96
C GLY A 124 -4.96 -7.83 -7.34
N PRO A 125 -3.82 -7.11 -7.42
CA PRO A 125 -3.29 -6.61 -8.68
C PRO A 125 -2.99 -7.73 -9.69
N SER A 126 -2.56 -8.91 -9.23
CA SER A 126 -2.33 -10.04 -10.14
C SER A 126 -3.62 -10.54 -10.82
N ARG A 127 -4.76 -10.49 -10.14
CA ARG A 127 -6.09 -10.83 -10.69
C ARG A 127 -6.51 -9.83 -11.76
N ALA A 128 -6.40 -8.54 -11.45
CA ALA A 128 -6.68 -7.46 -12.39
C ALA A 128 -5.82 -7.57 -13.67
N ILE A 129 -4.52 -7.86 -13.53
CA ILE A 129 -3.59 -8.06 -14.66
C ILE A 129 -3.93 -9.33 -15.47
N ALA A 130 -4.46 -10.37 -14.82
CA ALA A 130 -4.90 -11.59 -15.49
C ALA A 130 -6.23 -11.42 -16.26
N GLY A 131 -6.92 -10.29 -16.09
CA GLY A 131 -8.16 -9.95 -16.80
C GLY A 131 -9.43 -10.08 -15.96
N ASP A 132 -9.31 -10.41 -14.67
CA ASP A 132 -10.46 -10.49 -13.77
C ASP A 132 -11.09 -9.09 -13.60
N LEU A 133 -12.42 -9.03 -13.64
CA LEU A 133 -13.19 -7.82 -13.44
C LEU A 133 -13.90 -7.87 -12.08
N SER A 134 -13.51 -6.96 -11.19
CA SER A 134 -14.18 -6.71 -9.92
C SER A 134 -14.26 -5.20 -9.67
N LEU A 135 -15.14 -4.78 -8.76
CA LEU A 135 -15.28 -3.37 -8.41
C LEU A 135 -13.99 -2.84 -7.74
N GLY A 136 -13.38 -3.63 -6.84
CA GLY A 136 -12.11 -3.28 -6.19
C GLY A 136 -10.90 -3.32 -7.13
N GLY A 137 -10.89 -4.23 -8.09
CA GLY A 137 -9.81 -4.38 -9.08
C GLY A 137 -9.66 -3.20 -10.05
N VAL A 138 -10.61 -2.26 -10.07
CA VAL A 138 -10.49 -1.01 -10.86
C VAL A 138 -9.30 -0.17 -10.40
N ILE A 139 -8.94 -0.22 -9.12
CA ILE A 139 -7.80 0.54 -8.57
C ILE A 139 -6.49 0.07 -9.21
N ALA A 140 -6.22 -1.24 -9.18
CA ALA A 140 -5.03 -1.81 -9.81
C ALA A 140 -4.93 -1.49 -11.31
N ASN A 141 -6.06 -1.41 -12.01
CA ASN A 141 -6.10 -0.98 -13.41
C ASN A 141 -5.73 0.50 -13.58
N ALA A 142 -6.24 1.39 -12.71
CA ALA A 142 -5.92 2.81 -12.74
C ALA A 142 -4.42 3.07 -12.47
N GLU A 143 -3.78 2.25 -11.63
CA GLU A 143 -2.35 2.35 -11.31
C GLU A 143 -1.43 2.13 -12.51
N SER A 144 -1.92 1.50 -13.59
CA SER A 144 -1.14 1.31 -14.83
C SER A 144 -0.57 2.61 -15.41
N VAL A 145 -1.20 3.76 -15.13
CA VAL A 145 -0.70 5.09 -15.53
C VAL A 145 0.64 5.44 -14.88
N PHE A 146 0.90 4.93 -13.67
CA PHE A 146 2.18 5.12 -12.96
C PHE A 146 3.22 4.07 -13.36
N LEU A 147 2.76 2.90 -13.82
CA LEU A 147 3.62 1.77 -14.21
C LEU A 147 4.19 1.89 -15.63
N ALA A 148 3.39 2.39 -16.58
CA ALA A 148 3.81 2.48 -17.97
C ALA A 148 5.09 3.33 -18.18
N PRO A 149 5.28 4.49 -17.52
CA PRO A 149 6.53 5.26 -17.64
C PRO A 149 7.76 4.49 -17.15
N LEU A 150 7.65 3.68 -16.08
CA LEU A 150 8.75 2.86 -15.58
C LEU A 150 9.18 1.81 -16.62
N LEU A 151 8.20 1.11 -17.22
CA LEU A 151 8.47 0.12 -18.27
C LEU A 151 9.16 0.76 -19.49
N LEU A 152 8.70 1.94 -19.91
CA LEU A 152 9.28 2.70 -21.01
C LEU A 152 10.72 3.18 -20.73
N GLN A 153 11.06 3.44 -19.46
CA GLN A 153 12.40 3.80 -19.02
C GLN A 153 13.37 2.62 -18.88
N GLY A 154 12.92 1.39 -19.19
CA GLY A 154 13.79 0.21 -19.14
C GLY A 154 13.71 -0.59 -17.85
N TYR A 155 12.80 -0.24 -16.92
CA TYR A 155 12.65 -0.97 -15.66
C TYR A 155 11.68 -2.14 -15.82
N ASN A 156 12.08 -3.34 -15.39
CA ASN A 156 11.12 -4.40 -15.12
C ASN A 156 10.23 -4.01 -13.93
N LEU A 157 9.03 -4.58 -13.83
CA LEU A 157 8.15 -4.40 -12.69
C LEU A 157 7.94 -5.72 -11.96
N VAL A 158 7.93 -5.67 -10.62
CA VAL A 158 7.48 -6.75 -9.73
C VAL A 158 6.32 -6.23 -8.91
N ILE A 159 5.13 -6.79 -9.14
CA ILE A 159 3.86 -6.31 -8.57
C ILE A 159 3.26 -7.45 -7.73
N PRO A 160 3.62 -7.55 -6.44
CA PRO A 160 3.04 -8.54 -5.55
C PRO A 160 1.61 -8.18 -5.14
N ASP A 161 0.79 -9.19 -4.87
CA ASP A 161 -0.45 -9.02 -4.11
C ASP A 161 -0.08 -8.79 -2.64
N THR A 162 0.27 -7.54 -2.29
CA THR A 162 0.94 -7.19 -1.03
C THR A 162 0.19 -7.65 0.21
N GLU A 163 -1.14 -7.67 0.18
CA GLU A 163 -1.96 -8.01 1.34
C GLU A 163 -2.16 -9.52 1.55
N GLY A 164 -1.54 -10.33 0.69
CA GLY A 164 -1.51 -11.79 0.82
C GLY A 164 -2.78 -12.48 0.34
N GLN A 165 -2.79 -13.80 0.47
CA GLN A 165 -3.83 -14.69 -0.09
C GLN A 165 -5.24 -14.43 0.46
N THR A 166 -5.36 -13.77 1.62
CA THR A 166 -6.65 -13.44 2.25
C THR A 166 -6.98 -11.96 2.22
N ALA A 167 -6.15 -11.13 1.57
CA ALA A 167 -6.27 -9.67 1.52
C ALA A 167 -6.40 -9.04 2.93
N ASN A 168 -5.35 -9.16 3.74
CA ASN A 168 -5.32 -8.62 5.09
C ASN A 168 -4.95 -7.13 5.07
N PHE A 169 -5.90 -6.27 4.70
CA PHE A 169 -5.66 -4.83 4.59
C PHE A 169 -5.03 -4.22 5.87
N ALA A 170 -4.10 -3.27 5.67
CA ALA A 170 -3.27 -2.57 6.65
C ALA A 170 -2.27 -3.42 7.47
N ALA A 171 -2.14 -4.72 7.22
CA ALA A 171 -1.21 -5.60 7.93
C ALA A 171 0.25 -5.46 7.44
N GLY A 172 0.89 -4.33 7.78
CA GLY A 172 2.22 -3.96 7.27
C GLY A 172 3.33 -5.03 7.36
N PRO A 173 3.51 -5.74 8.49
CA PRO A 173 4.48 -6.83 8.58
C PRO A 173 4.28 -7.97 7.58
N GLU A 174 3.03 -8.31 7.25
CA GLU A 174 2.70 -9.28 6.19
C GLU A 174 3.01 -8.71 4.79
N TYR A 175 2.76 -7.41 4.59
CA TYR A 175 3.09 -6.76 3.33
C TYR A 175 4.60 -6.79 3.03
N ALA A 176 5.42 -6.65 4.07
CA ALA A 176 6.87 -6.71 3.95
C ALA A 176 7.38 -8.07 3.47
N THR A 177 6.95 -9.15 4.11
CA THR A 177 7.38 -10.51 3.75
C THR A 177 6.91 -10.86 2.35
N ASN A 178 5.66 -10.55 2.00
CA ASN A 178 5.11 -10.69 0.65
C ASN A 178 5.95 -9.93 -0.38
N THR A 179 6.27 -8.66 -0.10
CA THR A 179 7.08 -7.84 -1.01
C THR A 179 8.49 -8.39 -1.21
N LEU A 180 9.20 -8.69 -0.12
CA LEU A 180 10.60 -9.15 -0.17
C LEU A 180 10.72 -10.55 -0.78
N ASP A 181 9.79 -11.45 -0.47
CA ASP A 181 9.76 -12.80 -1.04
C ASP A 181 9.32 -12.79 -2.51
N SER A 182 8.53 -11.81 -2.95
CA SER A 182 8.23 -11.63 -4.37
C SER A 182 9.49 -11.27 -5.17
N ILE A 183 10.41 -10.48 -4.60
CA ILE A 183 11.70 -10.15 -5.22
C ILE A 183 12.60 -11.39 -5.28
N ARG A 184 12.62 -12.20 -4.21
CA ARG A 184 13.29 -13.52 -4.22
C ARG A 184 12.73 -14.43 -5.32
N ALA A 185 11.41 -14.55 -5.41
CA ALA A 185 10.75 -15.39 -6.42
C ALA A 185 11.07 -14.90 -7.83
N ALA A 186 10.99 -13.59 -8.05
CA ALA A 186 11.30 -12.97 -9.32
C ALA A 186 12.74 -13.27 -9.78
N THR A 187 13.74 -13.10 -8.91
CA THR A 187 15.15 -13.34 -9.24
C THR A 187 15.54 -14.82 -9.36
N ARG A 188 14.67 -15.74 -8.92
CA ARG A 188 14.87 -17.20 -8.99
C ARG A 188 14.17 -17.87 -10.18
N SER A 189 13.24 -17.18 -10.84
CA SER A 189 12.56 -17.69 -12.05
C SER A 189 13.24 -17.15 -13.30
N ALA A 190 13.77 -18.06 -14.13
CA ALA A 190 14.45 -17.72 -15.37
C ALA A 190 13.50 -17.04 -16.39
N GLU A 191 12.21 -17.34 -16.32
CA GLU A 191 11.16 -16.78 -17.17
C GLU A 191 11.09 -15.26 -17.04
N THR A 192 11.37 -14.72 -15.85
CA THR A 192 11.30 -13.28 -15.57
C THR A 192 12.38 -12.46 -16.27
N GLY A 193 13.48 -13.10 -16.70
CA GLY A 193 14.67 -12.40 -17.20
C GLY A 193 15.43 -11.60 -16.14
N MET A 194 15.07 -11.72 -14.86
CA MET A 194 15.83 -11.16 -13.73
C MET A 194 16.74 -12.23 -13.12
N ASN A 195 17.74 -11.79 -12.37
CA ASN A 195 18.72 -12.65 -11.72
C ASN A 195 19.13 -12.06 -10.35
N PRO A 196 19.95 -12.77 -9.56
CA PRO A 196 20.37 -12.28 -8.24
C PRO A 196 21.15 -10.96 -8.21
N ASP A 197 21.62 -10.46 -9.37
CA ASP A 197 22.29 -9.17 -9.51
C ASP A 197 21.37 -8.04 -9.99
N THR A 198 20.12 -8.35 -10.35
CA THR A 198 19.10 -7.33 -10.62
C THR A 198 18.98 -6.41 -9.41
N ARG A 199 19.09 -5.10 -9.65
CA ARG A 199 18.87 -4.07 -8.62
C ARG A 199 17.43 -3.65 -8.58
N PHE A 200 16.94 -3.31 -7.39
CA PHE A 200 15.53 -3.00 -7.15
C PHE A 200 15.32 -1.64 -6.51
N GLY A 201 14.31 -0.92 -6.95
CA GLY A 201 13.74 0.23 -6.24
C GLY A 201 12.38 -0.16 -5.67
N LEU A 202 12.05 0.26 -4.45
CA LEU A 202 10.71 0.07 -3.89
C LEU A 202 9.89 1.34 -4.13
N MET A 203 8.63 1.19 -4.56
CA MET A 203 7.76 2.32 -4.87
C MET A 203 6.30 2.04 -4.51
N GLY A 204 5.67 2.93 -3.75
CA GLY A 204 4.26 2.79 -3.38
C GLY A 204 3.67 4.05 -2.78
N TYR A 205 2.35 4.22 -2.91
CA TYR A 205 1.61 5.36 -2.36
C TYR A 205 0.41 4.85 -1.56
N SER A 206 -0.10 5.59 -0.56
CA SER A 206 -1.25 5.19 0.25
C SER A 206 -1.05 3.80 0.89
N GLY A 207 -1.96 2.83 0.72
CA GLY A 207 -1.76 1.45 1.17
C GLY A 207 -0.52 0.78 0.58
N GLY A 208 -0.13 1.15 -0.65
CA GLY A 208 1.14 0.75 -1.24
C GLY A 208 2.35 1.26 -0.46
N ALA A 209 2.29 2.47 0.12
CA ALA A 209 3.35 3.01 0.96
C ALA A 209 3.54 2.20 2.26
N ILE A 210 2.47 1.59 2.79
CA ILE A 210 2.58 0.66 3.94
C ILE A 210 3.50 -0.49 3.58
N ALA A 211 3.27 -1.11 2.42
CA ALA A 211 4.06 -2.23 1.96
C ALA A 211 5.50 -1.82 1.64
N THR A 212 5.69 -0.69 0.95
CA THR A 212 7.01 -0.13 0.64
C THR A 212 7.84 0.13 1.90
N ASN A 213 7.24 0.79 2.91
CA ASN A 213 7.93 1.16 4.13
C ASN A 213 8.30 -0.07 4.98
N TRP A 214 7.32 -0.94 5.25
CA TRP A 214 7.54 -2.14 6.04
C TRP A 214 8.54 -3.10 5.37
N ALA A 215 8.49 -3.23 4.04
CA ALA A 215 9.51 -3.97 3.30
C ALA A 215 10.90 -3.35 3.48
N ALA A 216 11.05 -2.03 3.35
CA ALA A 216 12.32 -1.34 3.56
C ALA A 216 12.84 -1.50 5.00
N ALA A 217 11.95 -1.45 5.99
CA ALA A 217 12.28 -1.59 7.41
C ALA A 217 12.72 -3.02 7.77
N LEU A 218 12.05 -4.04 7.24
CA LEU A 218 12.37 -5.45 7.53
C LEU A 218 13.44 -6.05 6.62
N ALA A 219 13.74 -5.45 5.46
CA ALA A 219 14.72 -5.97 4.52
C ALA A 219 16.07 -6.34 5.16
N PRO A 220 16.69 -5.51 6.05
CA PRO A 220 18.00 -5.83 6.61
C PRO A 220 18.05 -7.12 7.43
N SER A 221 16.98 -7.46 8.16
CA SER A 221 16.93 -8.63 9.03
C SER A 221 16.26 -9.84 8.37
N TYR A 222 15.22 -9.62 7.57
CA TYR A 222 14.41 -10.69 6.95
C TYR A 222 14.99 -11.19 5.62
N ALA A 223 15.50 -10.27 4.79
CA ALA A 223 16.03 -10.56 3.47
C ALA A 223 17.29 -9.75 3.18
N PRO A 224 18.39 -9.95 3.93
CA PRO A 224 19.62 -9.17 3.80
C PRO A 224 20.21 -9.22 2.38
N GLU A 225 20.04 -10.34 1.69
CA GLU A 225 20.44 -10.51 0.30
C GLU A 225 19.60 -9.64 -0.65
N VAL A 226 18.30 -9.49 -0.41
CA VAL A 226 17.44 -8.55 -1.15
C VAL A 226 17.81 -7.11 -0.81
N ASN A 227 17.96 -6.80 0.49
CA ASN A 227 18.36 -5.48 0.98
C ASN A 227 19.63 -4.96 0.29
N SER A 228 20.62 -5.83 0.07
CA SER A 228 21.87 -5.49 -0.62
C SER A 228 21.70 -5.05 -2.08
N LYS A 229 20.56 -5.38 -2.70
CA LYS A 229 20.21 -5.05 -4.09
C LYS A 229 19.23 -3.88 -4.19
N LEU A 230 18.70 -3.40 -3.06
CA LEU A 230 17.79 -2.26 -3.02
C LEU A 230 18.57 -0.94 -3.19
N VAL A 231 18.20 -0.13 -4.18
CA VAL A 231 18.81 1.18 -4.43
C VAL A 231 18.19 2.30 -3.59
N GLY A 232 16.99 2.04 -3.05
CA GLY A 232 16.22 2.95 -2.20
C GLY A 232 14.74 2.65 -2.24
N PHE A 233 13.98 3.33 -1.38
CA PHE A 233 12.51 3.32 -1.39
C PHE A 233 11.96 4.72 -1.64
N ALA A 234 10.87 4.81 -2.39
CA ALA A 234 10.13 6.04 -2.61
C ALA A 234 8.67 5.82 -2.27
N GLU A 235 8.14 6.58 -1.32
CA GLU A 235 6.79 6.40 -0.80
C GLU A 235 6.07 7.74 -0.58
N GLY A 236 4.74 7.68 -0.46
CA GLY A 236 3.94 8.84 -0.09
C GLY A 236 2.59 8.49 0.51
N GLY A 237 2.07 9.37 1.37
CA GLY A 237 0.79 9.15 2.05
C GLY A 237 0.84 7.91 2.94
N LEU A 238 1.81 7.86 3.85
CA LEU A 238 2.12 6.68 4.66
C LEU A 238 1.25 6.60 5.93
N LEU A 239 0.66 5.42 6.17
CA LEU A 239 0.09 5.06 7.47
C LEU A 239 1.22 4.70 8.45
N VAL A 240 1.43 5.54 9.47
CA VAL A 240 2.50 5.35 10.47
C VAL A 240 1.95 4.80 11.78
N ASP A 241 0.98 5.50 12.36
CA ASP A 241 0.34 5.14 13.63
C ASP A 241 -1.16 4.92 13.40
N PRO A 242 -1.63 3.67 13.37
CA PRO A 242 -3.02 3.34 13.09
C PRO A 242 -4.01 3.89 14.12
N ALA A 243 -3.60 4.06 15.37
CA ALA A 243 -4.46 4.61 16.42
C ALA A 243 -4.63 6.12 16.27
N HIS A 244 -3.57 6.81 15.86
CA HIS A 244 -3.66 8.22 15.45
C HIS A 244 -4.54 8.40 14.21
N ASN A 245 -4.36 7.56 13.19
CA ASN A 245 -5.18 7.58 11.98
C ASN A 245 -6.67 7.36 12.29
N LEU A 246 -7.00 6.42 13.19
CA LEU A 246 -8.37 6.26 13.69
C LEU A 246 -8.92 7.59 14.22
N LYS A 247 -8.18 8.26 15.12
CA LYS A 247 -8.57 9.55 15.72
C LYS A 247 -8.64 10.69 14.70
N TYR A 248 -7.82 10.62 13.63
CA TYR A 248 -7.74 11.64 12.58
C TYR A 248 -8.93 11.57 11.62
N VAL A 249 -9.23 10.40 11.09
CA VAL A 249 -10.34 10.22 10.12
C VAL A 249 -11.71 10.05 10.80
N ASP A 250 -11.74 9.96 12.13
CA ASP A 250 -12.96 9.93 12.95
C ASP A 250 -13.91 11.09 12.61
N GLY A 251 -15.05 10.78 12.00
CA GLY A 251 -16.04 11.78 11.56
C GLY A 251 -15.77 12.42 10.19
N SER A 252 -14.76 11.96 9.45
CA SER A 252 -14.56 12.36 8.04
C SER A 252 -15.81 12.05 7.19
N LEU A 253 -16.05 12.87 6.17
CA LEU A 253 -17.17 12.68 5.25
C LEU A 253 -16.89 11.61 4.19
N VAL A 254 -15.62 11.35 3.91
CA VAL A 254 -15.20 10.50 2.77
C VAL A 254 -14.45 9.26 3.25
N TRP A 255 -13.54 9.40 4.21
CA TRP A 255 -12.52 8.40 4.51
C TRP A 255 -12.82 7.48 5.71
N THR A 256 -13.91 7.74 6.43
CA THR A 256 -14.27 6.98 7.64
C THR A 256 -14.48 5.48 7.41
N GLY A 257 -14.88 5.06 6.20
CA GLY A 257 -15.05 3.64 5.87
C GLY A 257 -13.73 2.85 5.90
N VAL A 258 -12.58 3.51 5.80
CA VAL A 258 -11.25 2.87 5.89
C VAL A 258 -10.97 2.35 7.30
N ILE A 259 -11.54 2.99 8.34
CA ILE A 259 -11.38 2.56 9.74
C ILE A 259 -11.78 1.09 9.93
N PRO A 260 -13.05 0.71 9.71
CA PRO A 260 -13.45 -0.68 9.90
C PRO A 260 -12.69 -1.61 8.96
N MET A 261 -12.34 -1.19 7.74
CA MET A 261 -11.54 -2.04 6.84
C MET A 261 -10.17 -2.40 7.43
N ALA A 262 -9.39 -1.39 7.84
CA ALA A 262 -8.06 -1.61 8.41
C ALA A 262 -8.13 -2.47 9.68
N ILE A 263 -9.13 -2.21 10.52
CA ILE A 263 -9.36 -2.98 11.74
C ILE A 263 -9.66 -4.46 11.43
N ILE A 264 -10.55 -4.74 10.45
CA ILE A 264 -10.88 -6.11 10.03
C ILE A 264 -9.64 -6.82 9.48
N GLY A 265 -8.88 -6.17 8.59
CA GLY A 265 -7.70 -6.77 7.95
C GLY A 265 -6.61 -7.13 8.95
N VAL A 266 -6.29 -6.21 9.88
CA VAL A 266 -5.33 -6.45 10.95
C VAL A 266 -5.83 -7.55 11.90
N SER A 267 -7.12 -7.53 12.25
CA SER A 267 -7.72 -8.58 13.07
C SER A 267 -7.57 -9.97 12.44
N ARG A 268 -7.78 -10.10 11.13
CA ARG A 268 -7.58 -11.36 10.40
C ARG A 268 -6.13 -11.81 10.44
N SER A 269 -5.21 -10.89 10.16
CA SER A 269 -3.77 -11.17 10.09
C SER A 269 -3.24 -11.70 11.44
N TYR A 270 -3.77 -11.20 12.56
CA TYR A 270 -3.35 -11.61 13.91
C TYR A 270 -4.32 -12.53 14.66
N GLY A 271 -5.43 -12.97 14.06
CA GLY A 271 -6.42 -13.84 14.71
C GLY A 271 -7.14 -13.18 15.89
N ILE A 272 -7.33 -11.87 15.83
CA ILE A 272 -7.96 -11.05 16.88
C ILE A 272 -9.47 -10.93 16.61
N ASP A 273 -10.31 -11.37 17.53
CA ASP A 273 -11.76 -11.19 17.43
C ASP A 273 -12.23 -9.88 18.08
N LEU A 274 -12.73 -8.96 17.24
CA LEU A 274 -13.27 -7.68 17.67
C LEU A 274 -14.80 -7.66 17.80
N LYS A 275 -15.50 -8.67 17.27
CA LYS A 275 -16.97 -8.73 17.29
C LYS A 275 -17.56 -8.57 18.70
N PRO A 276 -16.97 -9.12 19.78
CA PRO A 276 -17.48 -8.95 21.14
C PRO A 276 -17.54 -7.49 21.64
N TYR A 277 -16.78 -6.57 21.02
CA TYR A 277 -16.69 -5.16 21.43
C TYR A 277 -17.59 -4.25 20.58
N LEU A 278 -18.15 -4.75 19.48
CA LEU A 278 -19.00 -3.99 18.56
C LEU A 278 -20.47 -4.01 19.01
N ASN A 279 -21.18 -2.91 18.76
CA ASN A 279 -22.64 -2.87 18.88
C ASN A 279 -23.29 -3.46 17.61
N SER A 280 -24.63 -3.48 17.54
CA SER A 280 -25.36 -4.05 16.39
C SER A 280 -25.00 -3.38 15.06
N TYR A 281 -24.87 -2.05 15.04
CA TYR A 281 -24.46 -1.32 13.84
C TYR A 281 -23.00 -1.60 13.48
N GLY A 282 -22.12 -1.69 14.47
CA GLY A 282 -20.72 -2.09 14.26
C GLY A 282 -20.58 -3.47 13.64
N LEU A 283 -21.40 -4.44 14.08
CA LEU A 283 -21.46 -5.78 13.49
C LEU A 283 -21.98 -5.75 12.05
N GLU A 284 -23.03 -4.97 11.77
CA GLU A 284 -23.55 -4.80 10.40
C GLU A 284 -22.46 -4.23 9.46
N VAL A 285 -21.74 -3.19 9.90
CA VAL A 285 -20.63 -2.59 9.13
C VAL A 285 -19.50 -3.61 8.95
N TYR A 286 -19.17 -4.36 9.99
CA TYR A 286 -18.16 -5.43 9.93
C TYR A 286 -18.52 -6.46 8.85
N GLU A 287 -19.74 -7.00 8.89
CA GLU A 287 -20.21 -8.03 7.95
C GLU A 287 -20.24 -7.53 6.50
N LYS A 288 -20.64 -6.27 6.27
CA LYS A 288 -20.61 -5.67 4.93
C LYS A 288 -19.20 -5.50 4.37
N LEU A 289 -18.25 -5.12 5.24
CA LEU A 289 -16.88 -4.82 4.81
C LEU A 289 -15.95 -6.03 4.90
N GLU A 290 -16.37 -7.17 5.43
CA GLU A 290 -15.50 -8.33 5.57
C GLU A 290 -14.98 -8.85 4.21
N ARG A 291 -15.60 -8.50 3.10
CA ARG A 291 -15.03 -8.70 1.75
C ARG A 291 -15.10 -7.43 0.89
N GLY A 292 -15.12 -6.28 1.55
CA GLY A 292 -15.22 -4.98 0.90
C GLY A 292 -13.86 -4.49 0.40
N SER A 293 -13.91 -3.70 -0.66
CA SER A 293 -12.79 -2.93 -1.21
C SER A 293 -12.87 -1.47 -0.75
N ILE A 294 -11.82 -0.69 -1.03
CA ILE A 294 -11.81 0.76 -0.79
C ILE A 294 -13.00 1.48 -1.46
N VAL A 295 -13.48 0.96 -2.60
CA VAL A 295 -14.66 1.49 -3.32
C VAL A 295 -15.95 1.28 -2.53
N ASP A 296 -16.03 0.22 -1.71
CA ASP A 296 -17.18 -0.05 -0.85
C ASP A 296 -17.18 0.82 0.42
N ALA A 297 -16.03 1.39 0.79
CA ALA A 297 -15.84 2.22 1.97
C ALA A 297 -15.95 3.73 1.70
N LEU A 298 -15.38 4.20 0.60
CA LEU A 298 -15.24 5.63 0.31
C LEU A 298 -16.59 6.33 0.13
N GLY A 299 -16.87 7.31 0.99
CA GLY A 299 -18.10 8.11 0.95
C GLY A 299 -19.39 7.37 1.35
N HIS A 300 -19.33 6.07 1.63
CA HIS A 300 -20.50 5.26 2.00
C HIS A 300 -20.84 5.31 3.49
N TYR A 301 -19.92 5.80 4.33
CA TYR A 301 -20.09 5.88 5.78
C TYR A 301 -19.83 7.30 6.34
N PRO A 302 -20.42 8.36 5.77
CA PRO A 302 -20.07 9.75 6.11
C PRO A 302 -20.31 10.05 7.59
N GLY A 303 -19.30 10.61 8.25
CA GLY A 303 -19.37 10.97 9.67
C GLY A 303 -19.40 9.76 10.62
N LEU A 304 -19.06 8.56 10.15
CA LEU A 304 -18.87 7.40 11.01
C LEU A 304 -17.76 7.68 12.04
N THR A 305 -17.94 7.16 13.24
CA THR A 305 -16.95 7.30 14.33
C THR A 305 -16.77 5.97 15.03
N TRP A 306 -15.65 5.79 15.74
CA TRP A 306 -15.45 4.60 16.58
C TRP A 306 -16.62 4.40 17.56
N LYS A 307 -17.07 5.47 18.20
CA LYS A 307 -18.18 5.44 19.17
C LYS A 307 -19.50 4.97 18.57
N LYS A 308 -19.71 5.13 17.26
CA LYS A 308 -20.88 4.60 16.55
C LYS A 308 -20.78 3.09 16.32
N LEU A 309 -19.58 2.52 16.23
CA LEU A 309 -19.33 1.09 15.98
C LEU A 309 -19.25 0.29 17.28
N ALA A 310 -18.62 0.84 18.32
CA ALA A 310 -18.34 0.14 19.57
C ALA A 310 -19.55 0.11 20.52
N LYS A 311 -19.59 -0.87 21.44
CA LYS A 311 -20.53 -0.83 22.58
C LYS A 311 -20.18 0.35 23.50
N PRO A 312 -21.15 0.92 24.25
CA PRO A 312 -20.94 2.13 25.05
C PRO A 312 -19.78 2.06 26.05
N GLN A 313 -19.58 0.92 26.72
CA GLN A 313 -18.47 0.70 27.66
C GLN A 313 -17.08 0.70 26.98
N TYR A 314 -17.06 0.59 25.65
CA TYR A 314 -15.87 0.59 24.80
C TYR A 314 -15.74 1.86 23.93
N ALA A 315 -16.35 2.97 24.38
CA ALA A 315 -16.33 4.23 23.63
C ALA A 315 -14.91 4.82 23.43
N ASP A 316 -13.96 4.47 24.30
CA ASP A 316 -12.53 4.67 24.09
C ASP A 316 -11.95 3.43 23.38
N PRO A 317 -11.34 3.55 22.17
CA PRO A 317 -10.70 2.41 21.51
C PRO A 317 -9.68 1.67 22.39
N ASN A 318 -8.95 2.39 23.24
CA ASN A 318 -7.94 1.79 24.12
C ASN A 318 -8.54 0.98 25.28
N SER A 319 -9.86 1.09 25.50
CA SER A 319 -10.56 0.21 26.45
C SER A 319 -10.82 -1.20 25.90
N VAL A 320 -10.48 -1.43 24.62
CA VAL A 320 -10.50 -2.74 23.97
C VAL A 320 -9.05 -3.25 23.88
N PRO A 321 -8.62 -4.19 24.75
CA PRO A 321 -7.24 -4.70 24.71
C PRO A 321 -6.85 -5.28 23.35
N ALA A 322 -7.79 -5.95 22.69
CA ALA A 322 -7.65 -6.49 21.34
C ALA A 322 -7.34 -5.40 20.29
N PHE A 323 -7.93 -4.22 20.42
CA PHE A 323 -7.66 -3.08 19.54
C PHE A 323 -6.25 -2.54 19.79
N ALA A 324 -5.90 -2.30 21.05
CA ALA A 324 -4.57 -1.81 21.43
C ALA A 324 -3.46 -2.78 20.97
N GLU A 325 -3.68 -4.10 21.10
CA GLU A 325 -2.77 -5.09 20.53
C GLU A 325 -2.67 -4.95 19.01
N ALA A 326 -3.79 -4.94 18.29
CA ALA A 326 -3.83 -4.85 16.84
C ALA A 326 -3.06 -3.63 16.30
N VAL A 327 -3.36 -2.42 16.79
CA VAL A 327 -2.71 -1.19 16.30
C VAL A 327 -1.23 -1.12 16.66
N ASN A 328 -0.82 -1.66 17.81
CA ASN A 328 0.58 -1.68 18.21
C ASN A 328 1.42 -2.65 17.38
N ARG A 329 0.85 -3.77 16.90
CA ARG A 329 1.54 -4.71 16.00
C ARG A 329 1.95 -4.07 14.68
N ILE A 330 1.19 -3.08 14.21
CA ILE A 330 1.37 -2.41 12.93
C ILE A 330 1.78 -0.93 13.07
N ASN A 331 2.19 -0.49 14.26
CA ASN A 331 2.72 0.86 14.47
C ASN A 331 4.19 0.94 14.02
N LEU A 332 4.47 1.75 12.99
CA LEU A 332 5.83 1.94 12.46
C LEU A 332 6.79 2.62 13.44
N GLY A 333 6.27 3.32 14.45
CA GLY A 333 7.08 3.84 15.56
C GLY A 333 7.87 2.75 16.30
N SER A 334 7.38 1.51 16.29
CA SER A 334 8.07 0.35 16.88
C SER A 334 8.83 -0.50 15.85
N ALA A 335 8.78 -0.15 14.57
CA ALA A 335 9.45 -0.90 13.51
C ALA A 335 10.97 -0.60 13.46
N PRO A 336 11.77 -1.53 12.91
CA PRO A 336 13.17 -1.28 12.62
C PRO A 336 13.37 -0.12 11.63
N THR A 337 14.60 0.39 11.59
CA THR A 337 14.97 1.48 10.67
C THR A 337 15.48 0.90 9.34
N PRO A 338 14.95 1.33 8.17
CA PRO A 338 15.49 0.93 6.89
C PRO A 338 16.98 1.28 6.76
N ALA A 339 17.77 0.38 6.17
CA ALA A 339 19.21 0.61 5.94
C ALA A 339 19.51 1.35 4.62
N ILE A 340 18.53 1.47 3.74
CA ILE A 340 18.64 2.03 2.40
C ILE A 340 18.11 3.47 2.33
N PRO A 341 18.55 4.29 1.37
CA PRO A 341 18.01 5.65 1.20
C PRO A 341 16.50 5.66 0.98
N GLY A 342 15.84 6.75 1.42
CA GLY A 342 14.39 6.91 1.32
C GLY A 342 13.94 8.28 0.82
N LEU A 343 12.91 8.31 -0.02
CA LEU A 343 12.10 9.49 -0.32
C LEU A 343 10.72 9.30 0.30
N ILE A 344 10.36 10.15 1.25
CA ILE A 344 9.07 10.11 1.96
C ILE A 344 8.29 11.38 1.63
N ALA A 345 7.13 11.24 1.00
CA ALA A 345 6.24 12.35 0.69
C ALA A 345 4.96 12.36 1.52
N GLN A 346 4.42 13.54 1.81
CA GLN A 346 3.21 13.66 2.61
C GLN A 346 2.39 14.90 2.22
N GLY A 347 1.07 14.75 2.07
CA GLY A 347 0.15 15.89 1.95
C GLY A 347 -0.24 16.44 3.32
N ASN A 348 -0.85 17.63 3.34
CA ASN A 348 -1.43 18.21 4.56
C ASN A 348 -2.78 18.92 4.32
N GLY A 349 -3.31 18.81 3.10
CA GLY A 349 -4.53 19.50 2.63
C GLY A 349 -5.82 18.71 2.83
N GLY A 350 -5.93 17.89 3.87
CA GLY A 350 -7.03 16.92 4.05
C GLY A 350 -8.44 17.47 4.14
N VAL A 351 -8.59 18.77 4.43
CA VAL A 351 -9.89 19.45 4.43
C VAL A 351 -10.59 19.39 3.06
N LEU A 352 -9.82 19.29 1.96
CA LEU A 352 -10.36 19.15 0.61
C LEU A 352 -11.08 17.81 0.39
N GLU A 353 -10.78 16.81 1.23
CA GLU A 353 -11.36 15.47 1.18
C GLU A 353 -12.31 15.20 2.36
N GLY A 354 -12.81 16.26 3.00
CA GLY A 354 -13.83 16.14 4.03
C GLY A 354 -13.31 15.63 5.38
N THR A 355 -11.99 15.64 5.61
CA THR A 355 -11.39 15.36 6.92
C THR A 355 -10.95 16.67 7.57
N PHE A 356 -11.69 17.09 8.60
CA PHE A 356 -11.50 18.39 9.27
C PHE A 356 -10.75 18.30 10.60
N SER A 357 -10.22 17.12 10.93
CA SER A 357 -9.56 16.88 12.21
C SER A 357 -8.27 17.70 12.34
N ASN A 358 -8.12 18.34 13.50
CA ASN A 358 -6.91 19.02 13.94
C ASN A 358 -6.76 18.83 15.46
N ARG A 359 -7.03 17.60 15.94
CA ARG A 359 -7.05 17.28 17.37
C ARG A 359 -5.63 17.49 17.95
N PRO A 360 -5.49 18.11 19.14
CA PRO A 360 -4.20 18.20 19.82
C PRO A 360 -3.54 16.81 19.96
N GLY A 361 -2.24 16.72 19.67
CA GLY A 361 -1.49 15.45 19.67
C GLY A 361 -1.56 14.65 18.37
N ILE A 362 -2.50 14.95 17.47
CA ILE A 362 -2.63 14.34 16.13
C ILE A 362 -2.29 15.38 15.05
N GLY A 363 -2.94 16.54 15.11
CA GLY A 363 -2.81 17.62 14.13
C GLY A 363 -3.56 17.33 12.82
N THR A 364 -3.05 17.92 11.74
CA THR A 364 -3.58 17.79 10.38
C THR A 364 -2.90 16.68 9.59
N GLY A 365 -3.43 16.41 8.40
CA GLY A 365 -2.97 15.36 7.50
C GLY A 365 -3.46 15.59 6.08
N ASP A 366 -3.22 14.63 5.20
CA ASP A 366 -3.61 14.73 3.79
C ASP A 366 -5.08 14.42 3.51
N GLY A 367 -5.86 14.03 4.52
CA GLY A 367 -7.24 13.58 4.37
C GLY A 367 -7.44 12.18 4.94
N VAL A 368 -6.36 11.39 4.94
CA VAL A 368 -6.33 10.01 5.44
C VAL A 368 -5.20 9.81 6.43
N MET A 369 -3.99 10.24 6.07
CA MET A 369 -2.75 10.01 6.79
C MET A 369 -2.30 11.26 7.55
N VAL A 370 -1.75 11.05 8.74
CA VAL A 370 -1.40 12.12 9.67
C VAL A 370 0.00 12.66 9.36
N ALA A 371 0.09 13.94 8.99
CA ALA A 371 1.36 14.52 8.56
C ALA A 371 2.40 14.58 9.70
N GLY A 372 1.94 14.80 10.92
CA GLY A 372 2.79 14.78 12.11
C GLY A 372 3.45 13.43 12.38
N ASP A 373 2.76 12.32 12.10
CA ASP A 373 3.30 10.98 12.33
C ASP A 373 4.39 10.64 11.30
N VAL A 374 4.17 10.99 10.03
CA VAL A 374 5.18 10.80 8.97
C VAL A 374 6.45 11.61 9.23
N ARG A 375 6.33 12.86 9.72
CA ARG A 375 7.50 13.64 10.16
C ARG A 375 8.22 12.96 11.32
N ALA A 376 7.49 12.42 12.29
CA ALA A 376 8.08 11.74 13.43
C ALA A 376 8.85 10.49 13.00
N LEU A 377 8.28 9.68 12.10
CA LEU A 377 8.92 8.47 11.61
C LEU A 377 10.20 8.78 10.80
N ALA A 378 10.12 9.77 9.90
CA ALA A 378 11.29 10.20 9.12
C ALA A 378 12.43 10.70 10.04
N ARG A 379 12.08 11.42 11.12
CA ARG A 379 13.04 11.84 12.16
C ARG A 379 13.58 10.66 12.98
N GLN A 380 12.73 9.69 13.31
CA GLN A 380 13.13 8.47 14.00
C GLN A 380 14.21 7.76 13.19
N TYR A 381 13.97 7.48 11.90
CA TYR A 381 14.95 6.85 11.01
C TYR A 381 16.28 7.62 10.95
N CYS A 382 16.20 8.95 10.83
CA CYS A 382 17.39 9.82 10.90
C CYS A 382 18.15 9.68 12.22
N GLY A 383 17.45 9.50 13.35
CA GLY A 383 18.03 9.41 14.69
C GLY A 383 18.59 8.02 15.01
N THR A 384 18.02 6.96 14.44
CA THR A 384 18.31 5.55 14.78
C THR A 384 19.24 4.85 13.79
N GLY A 385 19.61 5.48 12.65
CA GLY A 385 20.71 4.99 11.83
C GLY A 385 20.70 5.41 10.36
N ASN A 386 19.55 5.72 9.79
CA ASN A 386 19.45 6.05 8.37
C ASN A 386 19.66 7.55 8.13
N ARG A 387 20.84 7.91 7.63
CA ARG A 387 21.20 9.32 7.36
C ARG A 387 20.77 9.82 5.98
N SER A 388 20.07 9.00 5.20
CA SER A 388 19.74 9.25 3.78
C SER A 388 18.23 9.31 3.54
N ILE A 389 17.53 10.08 4.37
CA ILE A 389 16.08 10.30 4.26
C ILE A 389 15.81 11.68 3.67
N LYS A 390 15.19 11.72 2.50
CA LYS A 390 14.58 12.90 1.89
C LYS A 390 13.12 12.96 2.30
N TYR A 391 12.67 14.09 2.82
CA TYR A 391 11.29 14.30 3.24
C TYR A 391 10.68 15.48 2.48
N GLN A 392 9.47 15.28 1.94
CA GLN A 392 8.77 16.32 1.20
C GLN A 392 7.30 16.41 1.61
N GLN A 393 6.92 17.54 2.19
CA GLN A 393 5.53 17.82 2.54
C GLN A 393 4.90 18.78 1.52
N PHE A 394 3.64 18.52 1.15
CA PHE A 394 2.83 19.37 0.27
C PHE A 394 1.65 19.92 1.05
N ASP A 395 1.80 21.14 1.59
CA ASP A 395 0.84 21.69 2.54
C ASP A 395 -0.57 21.91 1.99
N LEU A 396 -0.67 22.18 0.69
CA LEU A 396 -1.94 22.51 0.01
C LEU A 396 -2.57 21.31 -0.72
N LEU A 397 -1.90 20.16 -0.74
CA LEU A 397 -2.38 18.99 -1.45
C LEU A 397 -2.97 17.97 -0.48
N SER A 398 -4.11 17.41 -0.88
CA SER A 398 -4.76 16.30 -0.22
C SER A 398 -4.19 14.95 -0.66
N HIS A 399 -4.70 13.87 -0.09
CA HIS A 399 -4.22 12.51 -0.30
C HIS A 399 -4.30 12.08 -1.77
N VAL A 400 -5.36 12.48 -2.48
CA VAL A 400 -5.56 12.22 -3.92
C VAL A 400 -4.79 13.22 -4.80
N GLY A 401 -4.48 14.41 -4.29
CA GLY A 401 -3.75 15.45 -5.03
C GLY A 401 -2.23 15.22 -5.09
N VAL A 402 -1.63 14.67 -4.03
CA VAL A 402 -0.18 14.45 -3.94
C VAL A 402 0.38 13.48 -5.00
N PRO A 403 -0.25 12.33 -5.32
CA PRO A 403 0.28 11.37 -6.29
C PRO A 403 0.66 11.98 -7.63
N VAL A 404 -0.11 12.97 -8.10
CA VAL A 404 0.10 13.66 -9.38
C VAL A 404 1.48 14.32 -9.46
N VAL A 405 1.93 14.93 -8.35
CA VAL A 405 3.24 15.57 -8.27
C VAL A 405 4.32 14.64 -7.74
N TRP A 406 3.95 13.68 -6.88
CA TRP A 406 4.88 12.75 -6.26
C TRP A 406 5.39 11.68 -7.22
N ALA A 407 4.53 11.08 -8.03
CA ALA A 407 4.92 9.98 -8.92
C ALA A 407 6.12 10.34 -9.84
N PRO A 408 6.13 11.47 -10.58
CA PRO A 408 7.31 11.84 -11.36
C PRO A 408 8.55 12.12 -10.52
N LEU A 409 8.39 12.68 -9.31
CA LEU A 409 9.51 12.92 -8.38
C LEU A 409 10.11 11.59 -7.87
N ALA A 410 9.26 10.64 -7.51
CA ALA A 410 9.67 9.32 -7.04
C ALA A 410 10.38 8.52 -8.14
N MET A 411 9.85 8.54 -9.36
CA MET A 411 10.51 7.92 -10.52
C MET A 411 11.88 8.54 -10.79
N SER A 412 11.97 9.87 -10.81
CA SER A 412 13.26 10.56 -11.00
C SER A 412 14.25 10.24 -9.88
N TRP A 413 13.79 10.25 -8.63
CA TRP A 413 14.62 10.00 -7.46
C TRP A 413 15.18 8.57 -7.46
N LEU A 414 14.35 7.57 -7.79
CA LEU A 414 14.81 6.19 -7.97
C LEU A 414 15.76 6.06 -9.15
N GLY A 415 15.48 6.76 -10.27
CA GLY A 415 16.35 6.83 -11.43
C GLY A 415 17.77 7.26 -11.10
N ASP A 416 17.92 8.30 -10.28
CA ASP A 416 19.23 8.76 -9.79
C ASP A 416 19.95 7.69 -8.96
N ARG A 417 19.24 6.94 -8.11
CA ARG A 417 19.81 5.84 -7.31
C ARG A 417 20.26 4.67 -8.18
N PHE A 418 19.45 4.30 -9.19
CA PHE A 418 19.86 3.31 -10.18
C PHE A 418 21.11 3.74 -10.96
N ALA A 419 21.27 5.04 -11.21
CA ALA A 419 22.46 5.60 -11.86
C ALA A 419 23.68 5.70 -10.93
N GLY A 420 23.55 5.35 -9.65
CA GLY A 420 24.63 5.44 -8.66
C GLY A 420 24.83 6.85 -8.09
N GLY A 421 23.87 7.76 -8.27
CA GLY A 421 23.90 9.09 -7.70
C GLY A 421 23.70 9.09 -6.18
N ASN A 422 24.37 10.00 -5.48
CA ASN A 422 24.27 10.15 -4.02
C ASN A 422 22.86 10.51 -3.56
N ALA A 423 22.37 9.85 -2.50
CA ALA A 423 21.07 10.16 -1.93
C ALA A 423 21.03 11.51 -1.20
N PRO A 424 20.07 12.40 -1.53
CA PRO A 424 19.87 13.62 -0.75
C PRO A 424 19.29 13.28 0.63
N SER A 425 19.50 14.17 1.61
CA SER A 425 19.01 13.99 2.97
C SER A 425 18.51 15.30 3.57
N ASP A 426 17.36 15.23 4.22
CA ASP A 426 16.80 16.30 5.06
C ASP A 426 16.94 15.99 6.55
N CYS A 427 17.68 14.94 6.93
CA CYS A 427 17.95 14.66 8.35
C CYS A 427 18.49 15.91 9.07
N GLY A 428 17.92 16.21 10.24
CA GLY A 428 18.20 17.43 11.01
C GLY A 428 17.40 18.67 10.57
N ARG A 429 16.72 18.64 9.41
CA ARG A 429 15.88 19.74 8.89
C ARG A 429 14.39 19.39 8.83
N ILE A 430 14.03 18.12 9.04
CA ILE A 430 12.62 17.67 9.10
C ILE A 430 11.94 18.30 10.34
N PRO A 431 10.80 19.02 10.18
CA PRO A 431 10.07 19.62 11.30
C PRO A 431 9.62 18.57 12.32
N ALA A 432 9.34 18.99 13.55
CA ALA A 432 8.85 18.09 14.59
C ALA A 432 7.54 17.38 14.17
N GLY A 433 7.41 16.14 14.61
CA GLY A 433 6.22 15.31 14.42
C GLY A 433 5.52 15.01 15.74
N ASN A 434 4.58 14.07 15.71
CA ASN A 434 3.86 13.59 16.88
C ASN A 434 4.69 12.55 17.68
N SER A 435 4.18 12.15 18.84
CA SER A 435 4.68 10.96 19.53
C SER A 435 4.23 9.71 18.79
N LEU A 436 5.12 8.73 18.59
CA LEU A 436 4.79 7.41 18.02
C LEU A 436 4.85 6.30 19.08
N ALA A 437 4.60 6.66 20.34
CA ALA A 437 4.60 5.72 21.44
C ALA A 437 3.42 4.73 21.29
N PRO A 438 3.62 3.44 21.59
CA PRO A 438 2.54 2.46 21.56
C PRO A 438 1.36 2.84 22.45
N GLU A 439 0.15 2.47 22.01
CA GLU A 439 -1.08 2.67 22.77
C GLU A 439 -1.09 1.79 24.03
N ILE A 440 -1.58 2.35 25.14
CA ILE A 440 -1.67 1.67 26.43
C ILE A 440 -3.14 1.33 26.70
N PRO A 441 -3.49 0.05 26.98
CA PRO A 441 -4.85 -0.32 27.33
C PRO A 441 -5.37 0.42 28.57
N VAL A 442 -6.64 0.80 28.56
CA VAL A 442 -7.33 1.44 29.69
C VAL A 442 -8.52 0.60 30.15
N PRO A 443 -9.03 0.77 31.39
CA PRO A 443 -10.24 0.09 31.82
C PRO A 443 -11.46 0.47 30.98
N ALA A 444 -12.38 -0.48 30.76
CA ALA A 444 -13.70 -0.19 30.21
C ALA A 444 -14.50 0.72 31.15
N SER A 445 -15.33 1.60 30.56
CA SER A 445 -16.10 2.63 31.28
C SER A 445 -17.45 2.13 31.79
#